data_AF-A0A7X7Y7P0-F1
#
_entry.id   AF-A0A7X7Y7P0-F1
#
_cell.length_a   1.000
_cell.length_b   1.000
_cell.length_c   1.000
_cell.angle_alpha   90.00
_cell.angle_beta   90.00
_cell.angle_gamma   90.00
#
_symmetry.space_group_name_H-M   'P 1'
#
loop_
_entity.id
_entity.type
_entity.pdbx_description
1 polymer ?
#
loop_
_entity_poly.entity_id
_entity_poly.type
_entity_poly.pdbx_seq_one_letter_code
_entity_poly.pdbx_strand_id
1 'polypeptide(L)' 'MKRKNVIIIGAAGRDFHNFNMYYRDNELYHVVAFTAAQIPDIDGRKYPAELAGKLYPEGIPI' A
#
# COMPACT_ATOMS: atom_id res chain seq x y z
N MET A 1 7.26 8.01 -18.46
CA MET A 1 5.96 8.54 -17.98
C MET A 1 6.10 8.97 -16.53
N LYS A 2 5.38 10.01 -16.08
CA LYS A 2 5.37 10.40 -14.66
C LYS A 2 4.60 9.32 -13.87
N ARG A 3 5.25 8.76 -12.84
CA ARG A 3 4.65 7.77 -11.94
C ARG A 3 3.41 8.36 -11.26
N LYS A 4 2.31 7.62 -11.22
CA LYS A 4 1.02 8.08 -10.65
C LYS A 4 0.98 7.80 -9.16
N ASN A 5 0.74 8.83 -8.36
CA ASN A 5 0.51 8.66 -6.92
C ASN A 5 -0.91 8.15 -6.66
N VAL A 6 -1.03 7.12 -5.84
CA VAL A 6 -2.30 6.45 -5.52
C VAL A 6 -2.41 6.29 -4.01
N ILE A 7 -3.63 6.44 -3.48
CA ILE A 7 -3.99 6.04 -2.12
C ILE A 7 -5.01 4.90 -2.27
N ILE A 8 -4.85 3.84 -1.49
CA ILE A 8 -5.78 2.71 -1.46
C ILE A 8 -6.65 2.83 -0.20
N ILE A 9 -7.97 2.90 -0.38
CA ILE A 9 -8.92 2.96 0.75
C ILE A 9 -9.25 1.52 1.16
N GLY A 10 -8.92 1.17 2.40
CA GLY A 10 -8.99 -0.17 2.97
C GLY A 10 -7.60 -0.68 3.39
N ALA A 11 -7.56 -1.42 4.50
CA ALA A 11 -6.34 -2.04 5.05
C ALA A 11 -6.63 -3.37 5.78
N ALA A 12 -7.59 -4.16 5.28
CA ALA A 12 -8.14 -5.32 5.99
C ALA A 12 -8.26 -6.60 5.14
N GLY A 13 -7.84 -6.60 3.88
CA GLY A 13 -7.83 -7.83 3.08
C GLY A 13 -7.68 -7.60 1.57
N ARG A 14 -8.82 -7.40 0.88
CA ARG A 14 -8.85 -7.32 -0.59
C ARG A 14 -8.02 -6.16 -1.14
N ASP A 15 -7.99 -5.05 -0.42
CA ASP A 15 -7.12 -3.90 -0.65
C ASP A 15 -5.64 -4.29 -0.73
N PHE A 16 -5.10 -5.02 0.26
CA PHE A 16 -3.76 -5.61 0.19
C PHE A 16 -3.60 -6.60 -0.97
N HIS A 17 -4.62 -7.41 -1.26
CA HIS A 17 -4.56 -8.32 -2.40
C HIS A 17 -4.46 -7.57 -3.75
N ASN A 18 -5.26 -6.53 -3.94
CA ASN A 18 -5.20 -5.68 -5.13
C ASN A 18 -3.83 -5.01 -5.25
N PHE A 19 -3.27 -4.52 -4.13
CA PHE A 19 -1.90 -4.02 -4.09
C PHE A 19 -0.91 -5.09 -4.59
N ASN A 20 -0.93 -6.29 -4.00
CA ASN A 20 0.01 -7.37 -4.32
C ASN A 20 -0.08 -7.88 -5.77
N MET A 21 -1.29 -7.87 -6.34
CA MET A 21 -1.54 -8.38 -7.68
C MET A 21 -1.25 -7.38 -8.80
N TYR A 22 -1.44 -6.08 -8.56
CA TYR A 22 -1.40 -5.09 -9.64
C TYR A 22 -0.43 -3.92 -9.41
N TYR A 23 -0.28 -3.48 -8.16
CA TYR A 23 0.51 -2.28 -7.83
C TYR A 23 1.94 -2.61 -7.39
N ARG A 24 2.14 -3.76 -6.74
CA ARG A 24 3.46 -4.24 -6.32
C ARG A 24 4.39 -4.35 -7.52
N ASP A 25 5.56 -3.72 -7.38
CA ASP A 25 6.62 -3.67 -8.40
C ASP A 25 6.21 -3.07 -9.76
N ASN A 26 5.08 -2.38 -9.82
CA ASN A 26 4.61 -1.68 -11.01
C ASN A 26 5.10 -0.23 -11.02
N GLU A 27 6.10 0.06 -11.84
CA GLU A 27 6.76 1.38 -11.94
C GLU A 27 5.83 2.51 -12.41
N LEU A 28 4.64 2.17 -12.93
CA LEU A 28 3.63 3.15 -13.31
C LEU A 28 2.95 3.79 -12.09
N TYR A 29 2.97 3.14 -10.92
CA TYR A 29 2.21 3.56 -9.75
C TYR A 29 3.08 3.66 -8.50
N HIS A 30 2.83 4.69 -7.69
CA HIS A 30 3.40 4.88 -6.37
C HIS A 30 2.25 4.92 -5.36
N VAL A 31 2.03 3.81 -4.65
CA VAL A 31 1.04 3.72 -3.58
C VAL A 31 1.62 4.41 -2.36
N VAL A 32 1.07 5.58 -2.04
CA VAL A 32 1.59 6.47 -1.00
C VAL A 32 1.14 6.01 0.39
N ALA A 33 -0.09 5.50 0.49
CA ALA A 33 -0.66 5.02 1.73
C ALA A 33 -1.85 4.08 1.46
N PHE A 34 -2.13 3.21 2.42
CA PHE A 34 -3.46 2.69 2.67
C PHE A 34 -4.18 3.62 3.65
N THR A 35 -5.51 3.56 3.72
CA THR A 35 -6.27 4.27 4.77
C THR A 35 -7.40 3.39 5.27
N ALA A 36 -7.59 3.26 6.57
CA ALA A 36 -8.75 2.54 7.12
C ALA A 36 -9.27 3.21 8.40
N ALA A 37 -10.43 3.85 8.35
CA ALA A 37 -11.03 4.50 9.52
C ALA A 37 -11.81 3.53 10.44
N GLN A 38 -12.10 2.31 9.97
CA GLN A 38 -13.00 1.38 10.66
C GLN A 38 -12.28 0.36 11.56
N ILE A 39 -10.94 0.33 11.53
CA ILE A 39 -10.14 -0.65 12.27
C ILE A 39 -9.54 0.05 13.49
N PRO A 40 -9.89 -0.36 14.72
CA PRO A 40 -9.26 0.19 15.93
C PRO A 40 -7.74 0.04 15.89
N ASP A 41 -7.02 1.06 16.36
CA ASP A 41 -5.55 1.06 16.51
C ASP A 41 -4.76 0.72 15.24
N ILE A 42 -5.33 1.00 14.06
CA ILE A 42 -4.66 0.80 12.77
C ILE A 42 -3.75 1.97 12.39
N ASP A 43 -4.05 3.17 12.90
CA ASP A 43 -3.28 4.38 12.60
C ASP A 43 -1.80 4.21 12.99
N GLY A 44 -0.91 4.68 12.13
CA GLY A 44 0.54 4.57 12.31
C GLY A 44 1.13 3.18 12.03
N ARG A 45 0.31 2.19 11.63
CA ARG A 45 0.83 0.91 11.13
C ARG A 45 1.40 1.07 9.73
N LYS A 46 2.13 0.04 9.29
CA LYS A 46 2.65 -0.05 7.93
C LYS A 46 2.31 -1.40 7.32
N TYR A 47 2.00 -1.40 6.03
CA TYR A 47 2.13 -2.58 5.21
C TYR A 47 3.61 -2.95 5.15
N PRO A 48 3.99 -4.19 5.52
CA PRO A 48 5.37 -4.53 5.82
C PRO A 48 6.25 -4.54 4.56
N ALA A 49 7.48 -4.04 4.70
CA ALA A 49 8.45 -3.94 3.60
C ALA A 49 8.71 -5.28 2.90
N GLU A 50 8.80 -6.36 3.68
CA GLU A 50 9.00 -7.73 3.18
C GLU A 50 7.90 -8.22 2.24
N LEU A 51 6.69 -7.64 2.31
CA LEU A 51 5.57 -7.94 1.41
C LEU A 51 5.36 -6.88 0.32
N ALA A 52 5.94 -5.68 0.49
CA ALA A 52 5.64 -4.52 -0.33
C ALA A 52 6.39 -4.52 -1.69
N GLY A 53 7.42 -5.33 -1.85
CA GLY A 53 8.21 -5.44 -3.08
C GLY A 53 9.33 -4.39 -3.18
N LYS A 54 10.13 -4.47 -4.26
CA LYS A 54 11.40 -3.73 -4.41
C LYS A 54 11.20 -2.21 -4.45
N LEU A 55 10.00 -1.75 -4.80
CA LEU A 55 9.68 -0.32 -4.91
C LEU A 55 9.31 0.33 -3.56
N TYR A 56 9.22 -0.44 -2.48
CA TYR A 56 8.77 0.02 -1.15
C TYR A 56 9.62 -0.59 -0.02
N PRO A 57 10.94 -0.30 0.03
CA PRO A 57 11.86 -0.90 1.02
C PRO A 57 11.54 -0.55 2.48
N GLU A 58 10.79 0.53 2.71
CA GLU A 58 10.40 1.01 4.05
C GLU A 58 8.95 0.63 4.44
N GLY A 59 8.31 -0.22 3.62
CA GLY A 59 6.89 -0.50 3.69
C GLY A 59 6.02 0.64 3.17
N ILE A 60 4.71 0.54 3.41
CA ILE A 60 3.72 1.54 2.98
C ILE A 60 2.89 1.94 4.21
N PRO A 61 2.74 3.23 4.52
CA PRO A 61 1.86 3.68 5.61
C PRO A 61 0.44 3.14 5.46
N ILE A 62 -0.20 2.80 6.58
CA ILE A 62 -1.62 2.45 6.69
C ILE A 62 -2.34 3.48 7.56
#